data_AF-R9JRB1-F1
#
_entry.id   AF-R9JRB1-F1
#
_cell.length_a   1.000
_cell.length_b   1.000
_cell.length_c   1.000
_cell.angle_alpha   90.00
_cell.angle_beta   90.00
_cell.angle_gamma   90.00
#
_symmetry.space_group_name_H-M   'P 1'
#
loop_
_entity.id
_entity.type
_entity.pdbx_description
1 polymer ?
#
loop_
_entity_poly.entity_id
_entity_poly.type
_entity_poly.pdbx_seq_one_letter_code
_entity_poly.pdbx_strand_id
1 'polypeptide(L)'
;MCILKYDKEKKPKKANNSLEEKTDQRKRALEVIELIAVAVICIIMYFHERETVLPEDTEPLLRLGDKVLFGTYLDEPIEWRVVQLEENGAAVLLAEYILTMKAFSAPDSGCFNYDDDGNSYWSVSETEADRDLALQAYVRGSSSWAQSDLRIWLNSDKENVVYQGIGPVARAMCANKNGYASEAGFLAGFTAQERESIIPTAHSTKGNACDSGPVQSTDLVYLLSEEELSWLMESDVSLRTKPTALAAEQDQTKWYKMFSLDYGIDEYYWWLRDPVPEKSSNCYYVSNGYSGKLLSEMEAGAEGVGIRPAVCVDTKKFALPCVEASEGLDERQE
;
A
#
# COMPACT_ATOMS: atom_id res chain seq x y z
N MET A 1 86.03 -41.55 41.02
CA MET A 1 86.56 -40.41 40.25
C MET A 1 85.62 -40.18 39.06
N CYS A 2 85.09 -38.96 38.89
CA CYS A 2 84.15 -38.46 37.85
C CYS A 2 82.77 -39.14 37.80
N ILE A 3 81.64 -38.57 38.26
CA ILE A 3 80.91 -37.33 37.88
C ILE A 3 80.56 -37.24 36.38
N LEU A 4 79.27 -37.45 36.01
CA LEU A 4 78.34 -36.38 35.56
C LEU A 4 76.98 -36.92 35.09
N LYS A 5 75.93 -36.19 35.50
CA LYS A 5 74.50 -36.33 35.23
C LYS A 5 74.14 -36.12 33.75
N TYR A 6 73.00 -36.65 33.30
CA TYR A 6 71.92 -35.78 32.77
C TYR A 6 70.56 -36.50 32.68
N ASP A 7 69.53 -35.76 33.08
CA ASP A 7 68.12 -36.11 33.19
C ASP A 7 67.40 -36.19 31.83
N LYS A 8 66.38 -37.06 31.72
CA LYS A 8 65.30 -36.90 30.74
C LYS A 8 64.02 -37.58 31.24
N GLU A 9 63.15 -36.78 31.86
CA GLU A 9 61.77 -37.11 32.15
C GLU A 9 61.00 -37.47 30.86
N LYS A 10 60.29 -38.60 30.87
CA LYS A 10 59.22 -38.90 29.89
C LYS A 10 57.86 -38.80 30.61
N LYS A 11 57.09 -37.77 30.26
CA LYS A 11 55.67 -37.62 30.63
C LYS A 11 54.82 -38.77 30.06
N PRO A 12 53.82 -39.29 30.79
CA PRO A 12 52.86 -40.24 30.24
C PRO A 12 51.79 -39.54 29.39
N LYS A 13 51.36 -40.22 28.33
CA LYS A 13 50.34 -39.81 27.35
C LYS A 13 48.95 -39.69 27.98
N LYS A 14 48.35 -38.49 27.96
CA LYS A 14 46.88 -38.27 28.06
C LYS A 14 46.28 -38.55 26.68
N ALA A 15 45.62 -39.69 26.49
CA ALA A 15 44.90 -39.98 25.23
C ALA A 15 43.56 -40.73 25.40
N ASN A 16 43.07 -40.98 26.62
CA ASN A 16 41.80 -41.71 26.80
C ASN A 16 40.57 -40.84 27.17
N ASN A 17 40.73 -39.62 27.71
CA ASN A 17 39.56 -38.84 28.13
C ASN A 17 38.81 -38.15 26.97
N SER A 18 39.45 -37.81 25.85
CA SER A 18 38.80 -36.99 24.81
C SER A 18 37.85 -37.76 23.89
N LEU A 19 37.92 -39.09 23.88
CA LEU A 19 37.05 -39.93 23.05
C LEU A 19 35.75 -40.26 23.79
N GLU A 20 35.82 -40.56 25.09
CA GLU A 20 34.65 -40.77 25.95
C GLU A 20 33.82 -39.48 26.10
N GLU A 21 34.45 -38.32 26.28
CA GLU A 21 33.76 -37.02 26.37
C GLU A 21 32.99 -36.67 25.09
N LYS A 22 33.57 -36.94 23.91
CA LYS A 22 32.92 -36.72 22.61
C LYS A 22 31.76 -37.69 22.36
N THR A 23 31.85 -38.90 22.89
CA THR A 23 30.81 -39.92 22.74
C THR A 23 29.62 -39.62 23.64
N ASP A 24 29.87 -39.14 24.87
CA ASP A 24 28.83 -38.70 25.80
C ASP A 24 28.13 -37.41 25.32
N GLN A 25 28.87 -36.45 24.76
CA GLN A 25 28.28 -35.25 24.14
C GLN A 25 27.37 -35.57 22.94
N ARG A 26 27.77 -36.52 22.08
CA ARG A 26 26.93 -36.95 20.94
C ARG A 26 25.66 -37.66 21.39
N LYS A 27 25.75 -38.47 22.45
CA LYS A 27 24.59 -39.16 23.02
C LYS A 27 23.59 -38.18 23.63
N ARG A 28 24.07 -37.21 24.43
CA ARG A 28 23.22 -36.14 24.98
C ARG A 28 22.61 -35.25 23.88
N ALA A 29 23.34 -34.98 22.80
CA ALA A 29 22.81 -34.23 21.66
C ALA A 29 21.68 -34.99 20.93
N LEU A 30 21.82 -36.31 20.77
CA LEU A 30 20.78 -37.17 20.20
C LEU A 30 19.52 -37.21 21.09
N GLU A 31 19.69 -37.35 22.39
CA GLU A 31 18.58 -37.36 23.36
C GLU A 31 17.82 -36.02 23.36
N VAL A 32 18.52 -34.89 23.23
CA VAL A 32 17.90 -33.55 23.13
C VAL A 32 17.16 -33.37 21.80
N ILE A 33 17.72 -33.86 20.68
CA ILE A 33 17.05 -33.80 19.37
C ILE A 33 15.76 -34.62 19.37
N GLU A 34 15.77 -35.79 19.99
CA GLU A 34 14.59 -36.65 20.12
C GLU A 34 13.50 -35.97 20.98
N LEU A 35 13.90 -35.31 22.07
CA LEU A 35 12.98 -34.57 22.93
C LEU A 35 12.38 -33.34 22.22
N ILE A 36 13.17 -32.63 21.40
CA ILE A 36 12.69 -31.54 20.55
C ILE A 36 11.75 -32.07 19.46
N ALA A 37 12.07 -33.20 18.83
CA ALA A 37 11.21 -33.80 17.81
C ALA A 37 9.86 -34.23 18.39
N VAL A 38 9.83 -34.82 19.59
CA VAL A 38 8.59 -35.17 20.29
C VAL A 38 7.82 -33.91 20.68
N ALA A 39 8.47 -32.87 21.17
CA ALA A 39 7.81 -31.61 21.49
C ALA A 39 7.21 -30.94 20.24
N VAL A 40 7.93 -30.96 19.11
CA VAL A 40 7.43 -30.45 17.82
C VAL A 40 6.26 -31.27 17.32
N ILE A 41 6.30 -32.61 17.42
CA ILE A 41 5.17 -33.47 17.06
C ILE A 41 3.97 -33.21 17.97
N CYS A 42 4.17 -33.05 19.28
CA CYS A 42 3.09 -32.71 20.22
C CYS A 42 2.52 -31.31 19.94
N ILE A 43 3.35 -30.35 19.53
CA ILE A 43 2.92 -29.01 19.11
C ILE A 43 2.13 -29.09 17.80
N ILE A 44 2.59 -29.86 16.81
CA ILE A 44 1.88 -30.09 15.55
C ILE A 44 0.56 -30.82 15.82
N MET A 45 0.53 -31.84 16.67
CA MET A 45 -0.70 -32.51 17.10
C MET A 45 -1.64 -31.56 17.85
N TYR A 46 -1.10 -30.68 18.71
CA TYR A 46 -1.89 -29.66 19.41
C TYR A 46 -2.48 -28.61 18.47
N PHE A 47 -1.76 -28.24 17.40
CA PHE A 47 -2.26 -27.33 16.36
C PHE A 47 -3.18 -28.04 15.35
N HIS A 48 -2.98 -29.34 15.09
CA HIS A 48 -3.80 -30.15 14.18
C HIS A 48 -5.09 -30.64 14.85
N GLU A 49 -5.11 -30.92 16.16
CA GLU A 49 -6.34 -31.08 16.95
C GLU A 49 -7.08 -29.76 17.18
N ARG A 50 -6.39 -28.62 16.96
CA ARG A 50 -6.97 -27.28 16.85
C ARG A 50 -7.24 -26.85 15.41
N GLU A 51 -7.22 -27.76 14.43
CA GLU A 51 -8.11 -27.62 13.29
C GLU A 51 -9.53 -27.63 13.83
N THR A 52 -9.96 -26.43 14.14
CA THR A 52 -11.31 -25.93 14.30
C THR A 52 -12.36 -26.97 13.97
N VAL A 53 -13.07 -27.45 14.99
CA VAL A 53 -14.45 -27.88 14.82
C VAL A 53 -15.21 -26.62 14.39
N LEU A 54 -15.20 -26.33 13.09
CA LEU A 54 -16.10 -25.36 12.49
C LEU A 54 -17.50 -25.93 12.71
N PRO A 55 -18.43 -25.19 13.34
CA PRO A 55 -19.83 -25.53 13.25
C PRO A 55 -20.17 -25.66 11.77
N GLU A 56 -20.63 -26.85 11.38
CA GLU A 56 -21.34 -27.03 10.11
C GLU A 56 -22.54 -26.06 10.16
N ASP A 57 -22.72 -25.27 9.08
CA ASP A 57 -23.74 -24.23 8.85
C ASP A 57 -23.46 -22.80 9.35
N THR A 58 -22.53 -22.09 8.68
CA THR A 58 -22.71 -20.86 7.88
C THR A 58 -21.38 -20.12 7.82
N GLU A 59 -20.75 -20.03 6.64
CA GLU A 59 -19.72 -18.99 6.44
C GLU A 59 -20.34 -17.64 6.82
N PRO A 60 -19.68 -16.80 7.64
CA PRO A 60 -20.21 -15.49 7.98
C PRO A 60 -20.42 -14.72 6.67
N LEU A 61 -21.68 -14.49 6.33
CA LEU A 61 -22.08 -13.69 5.17
C LEU A 61 -21.41 -12.33 5.28
N LEU A 62 -20.54 -12.02 4.32
CA LEU A 62 -19.86 -10.74 4.17
C LEU A 62 -20.88 -9.59 4.21
N ARG A 63 -20.60 -8.55 4.98
CA ARG A 63 -21.48 -7.39 5.20
C ARG A 63 -20.80 -6.10 4.78
N LEU A 64 -21.62 -5.10 4.46
CA LEU A 64 -21.13 -3.73 4.31
C LEU A 64 -20.44 -3.28 5.59
N GLY A 65 -19.29 -2.65 5.45
CA GLY A 65 -18.44 -2.23 6.56
C GLY A 65 -17.61 -3.36 7.16
N ASP A 66 -17.63 -4.59 6.65
CA ASP A 66 -16.69 -5.61 7.13
C ASP A 66 -15.25 -5.23 6.76
N LYS A 67 -14.31 -5.57 7.64
CA LYS A 67 -12.88 -5.42 7.39
C LYS A 67 -12.31 -6.76 6.91
N VAL A 68 -11.63 -6.74 5.78
CA VAL A 68 -11.05 -7.95 5.15
C VAL A 68 -9.61 -7.74 4.72
N LEU A 69 -8.87 -8.82 4.53
CA LEU A 69 -7.53 -8.82 3.94
C LEU A 69 -7.58 -9.26 2.47
N PHE A 70 -6.89 -8.51 1.60
CA PHE A 70 -6.79 -8.85 0.18
C PHE A 70 -5.55 -8.23 -0.46
N GLY A 71 -4.64 -9.06 -0.98
CA GLY A 71 -3.39 -8.60 -1.57
C GLY A 71 -2.40 -8.01 -0.56
N THR A 72 -1.21 -7.69 -1.08
CA THR A 72 -0.15 -7.04 -0.32
C THR A 72 0.38 -5.84 -1.09
N TYR A 73 0.87 -4.84 -0.37
CA TYR A 73 1.62 -3.73 -0.92
C TYR A 73 2.89 -3.55 -0.11
N LEU A 74 4.06 -3.67 -0.77
CA LEU A 74 5.38 -3.62 -0.13
C LEU A 74 5.52 -4.67 0.99
N ASP A 75 5.12 -5.90 0.68
CA ASP A 75 5.15 -7.06 1.57
C ASP A 75 4.22 -6.97 2.82
N GLU A 76 3.43 -5.91 2.95
CA GLU A 76 2.43 -5.75 4.01
C GLU A 76 1.02 -6.09 3.49
N PRO A 77 0.23 -6.91 4.23
CA PRO A 77 -1.17 -7.16 3.91
C PRO A 77 -1.99 -5.87 3.89
N ILE A 78 -2.89 -5.75 2.91
CA ILE A 78 -3.78 -4.59 2.83
C ILE A 78 -5.09 -4.89 3.54
N GLU A 79 -5.47 -4.01 4.48
CA GLU A 79 -6.79 -3.98 5.08
C GLU A 79 -7.78 -3.22 4.19
N TRP A 80 -8.91 -3.83 3.90
CA TRP A 80 -9.99 -3.25 3.11
C TRP A 80 -11.30 -3.21 3.87
N ARG A 81 -12.18 -2.32 3.45
CA ARG A 81 -13.57 -2.22 3.88
C ARG A 81 -14.49 -2.60 2.73
N VAL A 82 -15.50 -3.41 3.02
CA VAL A 82 -16.55 -3.74 2.06
C VAL A 82 -17.50 -2.54 1.94
N VAL A 83 -17.49 -1.85 0.80
CA VAL A 83 -18.30 -0.63 0.59
C VAL A 83 -19.50 -0.84 -0.33
N GLN A 84 -19.49 -1.90 -1.14
CA GLN A 84 -20.65 -2.34 -1.93
C GLN A 84 -20.71 -3.87 -2.00
N LEU A 85 -21.92 -4.40 -2.11
CA LEU A 85 -22.21 -5.83 -2.28
C LEU A 85 -23.27 -6.01 -3.37
N GLU A 86 -22.97 -6.88 -4.33
CA GLU A 86 -23.87 -7.23 -5.43
C GLU A 86 -24.47 -8.62 -5.21
N GLU A 87 -25.72 -8.83 -5.64
CA GLU A 87 -26.40 -10.13 -5.52
C GLU A 87 -25.67 -11.27 -6.26
N ASN A 88 -24.88 -10.93 -7.28
CA ASN A 88 -24.13 -11.89 -8.07
C ASN A 88 -22.87 -12.42 -7.35
N GLY A 89 -22.52 -11.89 -6.17
CA GLY A 89 -21.33 -12.24 -5.39
C GLY A 89 -20.12 -11.32 -5.63
N ALA A 90 -20.28 -10.22 -6.37
CA ALA A 90 -19.26 -9.18 -6.45
C ALA A 90 -19.30 -8.27 -5.21
N ALA A 91 -18.13 -7.83 -4.77
CA ALA A 91 -17.99 -6.86 -3.69
C ALA A 91 -16.99 -5.77 -4.10
N VAL A 92 -17.29 -4.51 -3.77
CA VAL A 92 -16.30 -3.43 -3.87
C VAL A 92 -15.62 -3.27 -2.54
N LEU A 93 -14.30 -3.36 -2.56
CA LEU A 93 -13.41 -3.16 -1.43
C LEU A 93 -12.73 -1.80 -1.57
N LEU A 94 -12.67 -1.03 -0.48
CA LEU A 94 -11.89 0.21 -0.39
C LEU A 94 -10.80 0.04 0.67
N ALA A 95 -9.57 0.43 0.37
CA ALA A 95 -8.50 0.39 1.38
C ALA A 95 -8.92 1.17 2.64
N GLU A 96 -8.75 0.56 3.82
CA GLU A 96 -9.12 1.16 5.10
C GLU A 96 -8.29 2.44 5.35
N TYR A 97 -7.00 2.36 5.04
CA TYR A 97 -6.00 3.41 5.26
C TYR A 97 -5.42 3.91 3.94
N ILE A 98 -4.78 5.09 4.00
CA ILE A 98 -3.98 5.59 2.88
C ILE A 98 -2.68 4.78 2.79
N LEU A 99 -2.41 4.18 1.63
CA LEU A 99 -1.31 3.21 1.46
C LEU A 99 0.02 3.85 1.10
N THR A 100 0.01 5.04 0.49
CA THR A 100 1.21 5.78 0.03
C THR A 100 0.80 7.18 -0.39
N MET A 101 1.77 8.09 -0.54
CA MET A 101 1.61 9.34 -1.29
C MET A 101 2.14 9.18 -2.71
N LYS A 102 1.38 9.65 -3.70
CA LYS A 102 1.82 9.70 -5.10
C LYS A 102 1.12 10.84 -5.85
N ALA A 103 1.82 11.43 -6.81
CA ALA A 103 1.19 12.33 -7.78
C ALA A 103 0.22 11.54 -8.67
N PHE A 104 -0.87 12.20 -9.07
CA PHE A 104 -1.86 11.62 -9.97
C PHE A 104 -1.27 11.38 -11.37
N SER A 105 -0.55 12.36 -11.91
CA SER A 105 0.17 12.24 -13.17
C SER A 105 1.33 13.22 -13.20
N ALA A 106 2.48 12.80 -13.73
CA ALA A 106 3.62 13.69 -13.91
C ALA A 106 3.32 14.78 -14.95
N PRO A 107 3.91 15.98 -14.81
CA PRO A 107 3.96 16.94 -15.90
C PRO A 107 4.85 16.45 -17.03
N ASP A 108 4.36 16.55 -18.27
CA ASP A 108 5.10 16.14 -19.48
C ASP A 108 6.37 16.97 -19.71
N SER A 109 6.42 18.21 -19.20
CA SER A 109 7.63 19.03 -19.20
C SER A 109 8.78 18.44 -18.38
N GLY A 110 8.47 17.52 -17.46
CA GLY A 110 9.44 16.89 -16.57
C GLY A 110 9.99 17.77 -15.47
N CYS A 111 9.39 18.94 -15.25
CA CYS A 111 9.61 19.76 -14.08
C CYS A 111 8.34 20.57 -13.77
N PHE A 112 7.76 20.35 -12.59
CA PHE A 112 6.52 21.00 -12.18
C PHE A 112 6.63 22.53 -12.23
N ASN A 113 5.69 23.17 -12.91
CA ASN A 113 5.62 24.62 -13.17
C ASN A 113 6.77 25.19 -14.03
N TYR A 114 7.45 24.36 -14.83
CA TYR A 114 8.40 24.82 -15.84
C TYR A 114 8.10 24.22 -17.21
N ASP A 115 8.35 24.99 -18.27
CA ASP A 115 8.36 24.49 -19.65
C ASP A 115 9.77 24.12 -20.14
N ASP A 116 9.87 23.67 -21.40
CA ASP A 116 11.14 23.27 -22.04
C ASP A 116 12.15 24.42 -22.18
N ASP A 117 11.68 25.66 -22.25
CA ASP A 117 12.52 26.86 -22.35
C ASP A 117 13.01 27.34 -20.97
N GLY A 118 12.55 26.71 -19.89
CA GLY A 118 12.88 27.05 -18.50
C GLY A 118 12.08 28.23 -17.95
N ASN A 119 10.98 28.60 -18.60
CA ASN A 119 10.06 29.60 -18.07
C ASN A 119 9.38 29.04 -16.81
N SER A 120 9.29 29.88 -15.77
CA SER A 120 8.69 29.51 -14.48
C SER A 120 7.28 30.04 -14.36
N TYR A 121 6.35 29.16 -13.99
CA TYR A 121 4.95 29.50 -13.71
C TYR A 121 4.62 29.53 -12.21
N TRP A 122 5.65 29.53 -11.36
CA TRP A 122 5.52 29.81 -9.94
C TRP A 122 5.19 31.29 -9.70
N SER A 123 3.94 31.58 -9.37
CA SER A 123 3.48 32.95 -9.11
C SER A 123 2.30 32.98 -8.16
N VAL A 124 2.21 34.07 -7.37
CA VAL A 124 1.01 34.39 -6.57
C VAL A 124 -0.07 35.11 -7.39
N SER A 125 0.24 35.47 -8.63
CA SER A 125 -0.66 36.08 -9.61
C SER A 125 -0.83 35.15 -10.81
N GLU A 126 -1.94 35.30 -11.53
CA GLU A 126 -2.24 34.53 -12.74
C GLU A 126 -1.08 34.57 -13.76
N THR A 127 -0.78 33.40 -14.33
CA THR A 127 0.24 33.16 -15.36
C THR A 127 -0.39 32.64 -16.65
N GLU A 128 0.42 32.46 -17.69
CA GLU A 128 -0.01 31.82 -18.93
C GLU A 128 -0.55 30.40 -18.68
N ALA A 129 0.08 29.64 -17.78
CA ALA A 129 -0.34 28.29 -17.41
C ALA A 129 -1.67 28.25 -16.63
N ASP A 130 -2.21 29.39 -16.21
CA ASP A 130 -3.55 29.47 -15.61
C ASP A 130 -4.64 29.74 -16.64
N ARG A 131 -4.26 30.23 -17.83
CA ARG A 131 -5.18 30.59 -18.93
C ARG A 131 -5.16 29.60 -20.09
N ASP A 132 -4.03 28.97 -20.33
CA ASP A 132 -3.85 27.96 -21.37
C ASP A 132 -3.93 26.57 -20.76
N LEU A 133 -5.02 25.86 -21.05
CA LEU A 133 -5.30 24.53 -20.52
C LEU A 133 -4.31 23.47 -21.03
N ALA A 134 -3.77 23.61 -22.24
CA ALA A 134 -2.77 22.67 -22.73
C ALA A 134 -1.45 22.88 -21.97
N LEU A 135 -1.03 24.14 -21.80
CA LEU A 135 0.15 24.47 -21.02
C LEU A 135 0.00 24.06 -19.56
N GLN A 136 -1.19 24.26 -18.98
CA GLN A 136 -1.52 23.86 -17.61
C GLN A 136 -1.25 22.36 -17.40
N ALA A 137 -1.80 21.48 -18.24
CA ALA A 137 -1.58 20.03 -18.13
C ALA A 137 -0.11 19.68 -18.37
N TYR A 138 0.52 20.35 -19.34
CA TYR A 138 1.91 20.10 -19.71
C TYR A 138 2.90 20.37 -18.57
N VAL A 139 2.73 21.47 -17.82
CA VAL A 139 3.66 21.87 -16.75
C VAL A 139 3.19 21.48 -15.35
N ARG A 140 1.93 21.05 -15.15
CA ARG A 140 1.38 20.68 -13.82
C ARG A 140 0.81 19.27 -13.76
N GLY A 141 0.92 18.49 -14.83
CA GLY A 141 0.36 17.14 -14.96
C GLY A 141 -1.10 17.17 -15.43
N SER A 142 -1.53 16.14 -16.15
CA SER A 142 -2.91 15.98 -16.62
C SER A 142 -3.79 15.30 -15.59
N SER A 143 -5.01 15.82 -15.37
CA SER A 143 -6.04 15.20 -14.54
C SER A 143 -6.91 14.16 -15.28
N SER A 144 -6.56 13.79 -16.51
CA SER A 144 -7.30 12.76 -17.26
C SER A 144 -7.03 11.36 -16.69
N TRP A 145 -8.00 10.76 -15.99
CA TRP A 145 -7.86 9.45 -15.35
C TRP A 145 -7.37 8.35 -16.30
N ALA A 146 -7.95 8.27 -17.50
CA ALA A 146 -7.66 7.19 -18.45
C ALA A 146 -6.17 7.14 -18.87
N GLN A 147 -5.49 8.28 -18.83
CA GLN A 147 -4.10 8.45 -19.26
C GLN A 147 -3.12 8.65 -18.09
N SER A 148 -3.60 8.67 -16.84
CA SER A 148 -2.77 9.04 -15.70
C SER A 148 -1.72 7.98 -15.36
N ASP A 149 -0.54 8.44 -14.94
CA ASP A 149 0.52 7.55 -14.44
C ASP A 149 0.04 6.71 -13.26
N LEU A 150 -0.79 7.29 -12.39
CA LEU A 150 -1.32 6.61 -11.22
C LEU A 150 -2.23 5.43 -11.61
N ARG A 151 -3.09 5.61 -12.62
CA ARG A 151 -3.93 4.52 -13.14
C ARG A 151 -3.07 3.41 -13.74
N ILE A 152 -2.04 3.77 -14.52
CA ILE A 152 -1.11 2.81 -15.11
C ILE A 152 -0.42 1.98 -14.01
N TRP A 153 0.05 2.62 -12.96
CA TRP A 153 0.69 1.95 -11.82
C TRP A 153 -0.28 1.06 -11.04
N LEU A 154 -1.48 1.55 -10.71
CA LEU A 154 -2.51 0.81 -9.97
C LEU A 154 -2.92 -0.49 -10.67
N ASN A 155 -2.87 -0.51 -12.01
CA ASN A 155 -3.34 -1.63 -12.82
C ASN A 155 -2.22 -2.53 -13.36
N SER A 156 -0.98 -2.36 -12.88
CA SER A 156 0.17 -3.14 -13.33
C SER A 156 0.56 -4.23 -12.33
N ASP A 157 0.79 -5.44 -12.83
CA ASP A 157 1.38 -6.58 -12.11
C ASP A 157 2.88 -6.75 -12.41
N LYS A 158 3.51 -5.76 -13.05
CA LYS A 158 4.89 -5.83 -13.53
C LYS A 158 5.87 -5.24 -12.53
N GLU A 159 7.04 -5.88 -12.40
CA GLU A 159 8.21 -5.34 -11.68
C GLU A 159 8.69 -4.00 -12.26
N ASN A 160 8.57 -3.83 -13.58
CA ASN A 160 8.93 -2.59 -14.26
C ASN A 160 7.71 -2.07 -15.02
N VAL A 161 7.08 -1.03 -14.50
CA VAL A 161 5.92 -0.40 -15.12
C VAL A 161 6.36 0.48 -16.28
N VAL A 162 5.65 0.40 -17.41
CA VAL A 162 5.93 1.22 -18.59
C VAL A 162 4.93 2.37 -18.62
N TYR A 163 5.46 3.58 -18.51
CA TYR A 163 4.70 4.83 -18.58
C TYR A 163 4.80 5.46 -19.97
N GLN A 164 3.85 6.34 -20.28
CA GLN A 164 3.97 7.22 -21.44
C GLN A 164 4.88 8.41 -21.08
N GLY A 165 5.57 8.96 -22.08
CA GLY A 165 6.47 10.10 -21.87
C GLY A 165 7.62 9.76 -20.92
N ILE A 166 7.89 10.67 -19.98
CA ILE A 166 8.98 10.54 -19.00
C ILE A 166 8.58 9.73 -17.75
N GLY A 167 7.27 9.50 -17.56
CA GLY A 167 6.70 8.85 -16.38
C GLY A 167 6.85 9.62 -15.07
N PRO A 168 6.41 9.01 -13.94
CA PRO A 168 6.33 9.64 -12.63
C PRO A 168 7.69 9.67 -11.91
N VAL A 169 8.69 10.28 -12.55
CA VAL A 169 10.02 10.49 -11.98
C VAL A 169 9.99 11.59 -10.93
N ALA A 170 10.75 11.43 -9.84
CA ALA A 170 10.71 12.38 -8.73
C ALA A 170 10.99 13.82 -9.16
N ARG A 171 11.94 14.04 -10.08
CA ARG A 171 12.30 15.38 -10.61
C ARG A 171 11.17 16.12 -11.33
N ALA A 172 10.12 15.41 -11.76
CA ALA A 172 8.97 16.02 -12.41
C ALA A 172 7.96 16.55 -11.39
N MET A 173 8.04 16.13 -10.13
CA MET A 173 7.07 16.45 -9.08
C MET A 173 7.35 17.81 -8.42
N CYS A 174 6.33 18.40 -7.81
CA CYS A 174 6.35 19.73 -7.21
C CYS A 174 7.51 19.97 -6.23
N ALA A 175 7.77 19.05 -5.30
CA ALA A 175 8.88 19.12 -4.34
C ALA A 175 10.08 18.22 -4.73
N ASN A 176 10.10 17.71 -5.96
CA ASN A 176 11.06 16.72 -6.43
C ASN A 176 11.08 15.41 -5.61
N LYS A 177 9.95 15.03 -4.99
CA LYS A 177 9.80 13.89 -4.09
C LYS A 177 8.78 12.87 -4.60
N ASN A 178 8.70 11.73 -3.90
CA ASN A 178 7.68 10.68 -4.05
C ASN A 178 7.39 10.24 -5.51
N GLY A 179 8.41 10.31 -6.39
CA GLY A 179 8.32 9.71 -7.71
C GLY A 179 8.35 8.18 -7.62
N TYR A 180 7.58 7.52 -8.47
CA TYR A 180 7.32 6.08 -8.42
C TYR A 180 7.60 5.37 -9.74
N ALA A 181 8.30 6.01 -10.68
CA ALA A 181 8.62 5.43 -11.99
C ALA A 181 9.48 4.14 -11.91
N SER A 182 10.17 3.92 -10.80
CA SER A 182 11.00 2.72 -10.55
C SER A 182 10.34 1.71 -9.62
N GLU A 183 9.11 1.97 -9.15
CA GLU A 183 8.38 1.03 -8.32
C GLU A 183 7.72 -0.05 -9.18
N ALA A 184 7.60 -1.26 -8.63
CA ALA A 184 6.75 -2.28 -9.20
C ALA A 184 5.29 -1.79 -9.23
N GLY A 185 4.51 -2.32 -10.16
CA GLY A 185 3.08 -2.06 -10.23
C GLY A 185 2.36 -2.50 -8.97
N PHE A 186 1.25 -1.84 -8.65
CA PHE A 186 0.51 -2.08 -7.41
C PHE A 186 0.05 -3.56 -7.25
N LEU A 187 -0.26 -4.24 -8.36
CA LEU A 187 -0.69 -5.64 -8.36
C LEU A 187 0.46 -6.65 -8.36
N ALA A 188 1.72 -6.21 -8.32
CA ALA A 188 2.88 -7.09 -8.28
C ALA A 188 2.92 -7.92 -6.98
N GLY A 189 2.48 -7.34 -5.86
CA GLY A 189 2.39 -8.02 -4.55
C GLY A 189 1.18 -8.95 -4.39
N PHE A 190 0.27 -8.98 -5.35
CA PHE A 190 -0.92 -9.84 -5.29
C PHE A 190 -0.56 -11.25 -5.74
N THR A 191 -1.19 -12.26 -5.16
CA THR A 191 -1.09 -13.64 -5.62
C THR A 191 -1.84 -13.84 -6.94
N ALA A 192 -1.55 -14.94 -7.64
CA ALA A 192 -2.29 -15.27 -8.87
C ALA A 192 -3.79 -15.45 -8.61
N GLN A 193 -4.15 -16.14 -7.51
CA GLN A 193 -5.54 -16.38 -7.15
C GLN A 193 -6.28 -15.08 -6.81
N GLU A 194 -5.65 -14.16 -6.06
CA GLU A 194 -6.23 -12.84 -5.78
C GLU A 194 -6.46 -12.08 -7.08
N ARG A 195 -5.48 -12.00 -7.98
CA ARG A 195 -5.65 -11.32 -9.27
C ARG A 195 -6.75 -11.93 -10.13
N GLU A 196 -6.90 -13.26 -10.15
CA GLU A 196 -7.97 -13.95 -10.87
C GLU A 196 -9.37 -13.71 -10.29
N SER A 197 -9.44 -13.30 -9.01
CA SER A 197 -10.68 -12.93 -8.33
C SER A 197 -11.09 -11.48 -8.58
N ILE A 198 -10.18 -10.61 -9.04
CA ILE A 198 -10.51 -9.21 -9.37
C ILE A 198 -11.43 -9.18 -10.60
N ILE A 199 -12.52 -8.43 -10.49
CA ILE A 199 -13.46 -8.17 -11.58
C ILE A 199 -13.05 -6.85 -12.26
N PRO A 200 -12.66 -6.89 -13.56
CA PRO A 200 -12.44 -5.68 -14.33
C PRO A 200 -13.70 -4.80 -14.35
N THR A 201 -13.57 -3.56 -13.88
CA THR A 201 -14.69 -2.64 -13.69
C THR A 201 -14.62 -1.54 -14.72
N ALA A 202 -15.71 -1.33 -15.46
CA ALA A 202 -15.81 -0.26 -16.44
C ALA A 202 -16.24 1.04 -15.77
N HIS A 203 -15.53 2.13 -16.04
CA HIS A 203 -15.83 3.45 -15.50
C HIS A 203 -16.02 4.45 -16.63
N SER A 204 -17.00 5.35 -16.43
CA SER A 204 -17.17 6.57 -17.21
C SER A 204 -16.85 7.74 -16.30
N THR A 205 -15.61 8.23 -16.34
CA THR A 205 -15.15 9.34 -15.51
C THR A 205 -15.36 10.66 -16.24
N LYS A 206 -15.68 11.74 -15.52
CA LYS A 206 -15.73 13.08 -16.13
C LYS A 206 -14.38 13.38 -16.78
N GLY A 207 -14.40 13.94 -17.99
CA GLY A 207 -13.18 14.38 -18.67
C GLY A 207 -12.69 15.71 -18.08
N ASN A 208 -11.38 15.96 -18.15
CA ASN A 208 -10.83 17.26 -17.79
C ASN A 208 -11.10 18.29 -18.91
N ALA A 209 -10.63 19.52 -18.75
CA ALA A 209 -10.90 20.59 -19.71
C ALA A 209 -10.26 20.40 -21.11
N CYS A 210 -9.31 19.48 -21.24
CA CYS A 210 -8.72 19.10 -22.53
C CYS A 210 -9.40 17.90 -23.18
N ASP A 211 -10.22 17.15 -22.43
CA ASP A 211 -10.96 16.01 -22.94
C ASP A 211 -12.22 16.47 -23.70
N SER A 212 -12.61 15.74 -24.74
CA SER A 212 -13.82 16.04 -25.54
C SER A 212 -15.13 15.55 -24.89
N GLY A 213 -15.08 15.12 -23.63
CA GLY A 213 -16.19 14.52 -22.89
C GLY A 213 -15.70 13.50 -21.86
N PRO A 214 -16.61 12.72 -21.25
CA PRO A 214 -16.25 11.68 -20.31
C PRO A 214 -15.24 10.67 -20.89
N VAL A 215 -14.24 10.31 -20.08
CA VAL A 215 -13.23 9.32 -20.44
C VAL A 215 -13.66 7.94 -19.96
N GLN A 216 -13.50 6.94 -20.83
CA GLN A 216 -13.84 5.56 -20.53
C GLN A 216 -12.59 4.79 -20.12
N SER A 217 -12.69 4.00 -19.05
CA SER A 217 -11.63 3.10 -18.61
C SER A 217 -12.20 1.75 -18.19
N THR A 218 -11.36 0.72 -18.22
CA THR A 218 -11.62 -0.56 -17.54
C THR A 218 -10.45 -0.84 -16.63
N ASP A 219 -10.75 -0.94 -15.34
CA ASP A 219 -9.77 -0.91 -14.27
C ASP A 219 -9.93 -2.16 -13.38
N LEU A 220 -8.80 -2.75 -13.01
CA LEU A 220 -8.71 -3.75 -11.95
C LEU A 220 -8.71 -3.04 -10.59
N VAL A 221 -7.95 -1.97 -10.48
CA VAL A 221 -7.86 -1.13 -9.28
C VAL A 221 -8.04 0.33 -9.69
N TYR A 222 -8.86 1.06 -8.95
CA TYR A 222 -9.25 2.43 -9.27
C TYR A 222 -9.32 3.31 -8.03
N LEU A 223 -9.46 4.62 -8.22
CA LEU A 223 -9.84 5.55 -7.15
C LEU A 223 -11.33 5.84 -7.25
N LEU A 224 -11.98 6.07 -6.11
CA LEU A 224 -13.40 6.45 -6.11
C LEU A 224 -13.63 7.78 -6.82
N SER A 225 -14.82 7.95 -7.39
CA SER A 225 -15.34 9.26 -7.81
C SER A 225 -16.09 9.93 -6.65
N GLU A 226 -16.38 11.21 -6.79
CA GLU A 226 -17.22 11.99 -5.89
C GLU A 226 -18.58 11.31 -5.65
N GLU A 227 -19.20 10.80 -6.71
CA GLU A 227 -20.50 10.11 -6.63
C GLU A 227 -20.45 8.83 -5.79
N GLU A 228 -19.30 8.16 -5.78
CA GLU A 228 -19.10 6.88 -5.08
C GLU A 228 -18.74 7.08 -3.61
N LEU A 229 -18.53 8.32 -3.16
CA LEU A 229 -18.35 8.62 -1.75
C LEU A 229 -19.60 8.31 -0.92
N SER A 230 -20.79 8.23 -1.53
CA SER A 230 -22.02 7.81 -0.83
C SER A 230 -21.92 6.38 -0.30
N TRP A 231 -21.16 5.51 -0.98
CA TRP A 231 -20.95 4.12 -0.56
C TRP A 231 -20.33 4.02 0.82
N LEU A 232 -19.45 4.96 1.18
CA LEU A 232 -18.83 5.01 2.50
C LEU A 232 -19.86 5.36 3.58
N MET A 233 -20.82 6.23 3.28
CA MET A 233 -21.89 6.56 4.22
C MET A 233 -22.85 5.38 4.41
N GLU A 234 -23.18 4.68 3.32
CA GLU A 234 -24.06 3.50 3.32
C GLU A 234 -23.43 2.31 4.05
N SER A 235 -22.11 2.21 4.04
CA SER A 235 -21.35 1.13 4.68
C SER A 235 -20.75 1.47 6.06
N ASP A 236 -21.07 2.65 6.61
CA ASP A 236 -20.50 3.16 7.88
C ASP A 236 -18.95 3.14 7.88
N VAL A 237 -18.36 3.52 6.75
CA VAL A 237 -16.91 3.67 6.56
C VAL A 237 -16.55 5.14 6.57
N SER A 238 -15.49 5.49 7.30
CA SER A 238 -15.07 6.89 7.37
C SER A 238 -14.52 7.41 6.04
N LEU A 239 -14.98 8.59 5.63
CA LEU A 239 -14.44 9.35 4.50
C LEU A 239 -12.99 9.80 4.77
N ARG A 240 -12.70 10.17 6.02
CA ARG A 240 -11.37 10.61 6.45
C ARG A 240 -10.65 9.44 7.10
N THR A 241 -9.42 9.21 6.68
CA THR A 241 -8.60 8.12 7.21
C THR A 241 -7.15 8.58 7.33
N LYS A 242 -6.41 7.87 8.17
CA LYS A 242 -4.98 8.10 8.39
C LYS A 242 -4.13 7.28 7.41
N PRO A 243 -2.87 7.64 7.19
CA PRO A 243 -1.92 6.77 6.49
C PRO A 243 -1.60 5.51 7.30
N THR A 244 -1.19 4.45 6.59
CA THR A 244 -0.50 3.32 7.22
C THR A 244 0.84 3.77 7.82
N ALA A 245 1.40 3.00 8.75
CA ALA A 245 2.73 3.27 9.28
C ALA A 245 3.80 3.27 8.17
N LEU A 246 3.68 2.36 7.21
CA LEU A 246 4.57 2.27 6.06
C LEU A 246 4.47 3.50 5.15
N ALA A 247 3.25 3.98 4.87
CA ALA A 247 3.05 5.22 4.11
C ALA A 247 3.72 6.42 4.80
N ALA A 248 3.62 6.50 6.13
CA ALA A 248 4.27 7.54 6.92
C ALA A 248 5.80 7.45 6.92
N GLU A 249 6.36 6.24 6.87
CA GLU A 249 7.81 6.01 6.79
C GLU A 249 8.38 6.41 5.42
N GLN A 250 7.68 6.04 4.34
CA GLN A 250 8.10 6.29 2.97
C GLN A 250 7.97 7.75 2.53
N ASP A 251 7.13 8.54 3.20
CA ASP A 251 6.92 9.95 2.88
C ASP A 251 8.24 10.75 2.94
N GLN A 252 8.69 11.20 1.76
CA GLN A 252 9.91 11.99 1.61
C GLN A 252 9.68 13.50 1.82
N THR A 253 8.42 13.94 1.80
CA THR A 253 8.01 15.34 2.06
C THR A 253 7.88 15.64 3.55
N LYS A 254 7.67 14.60 4.36
CA LYS A 254 7.40 14.66 5.81
C LYS A 254 6.08 15.36 6.14
N TRP A 255 5.17 15.48 5.18
CA TRP A 255 3.88 16.10 5.40
C TRP A 255 3.00 15.30 6.34
N TYR A 256 2.95 13.96 6.29
CA TYR A 256 2.16 13.20 7.27
C TYR A 256 2.57 13.53 8.70
N LYS A 257 3.88 13.51 8.95
CA LYS A 257 4.46 13.83 10.26
C LYS A 257 4.21 15.28 10.65
N MET A 258 4.34 16.22 9.72
CA MET A 258 4.09 17.64 9.97
C MET A 258 2.63 17.88 10.35
N PHE A 259 1.66 17.30 9.63
CA PHE A 259 0.24 17.46 9.97
C PHE A 259 -0.12 16.86 11.33
N SER A 260 0.40 15.67 11.64
CA SER A 260 0.16 15.04 12.94
C SER A 260 0.79 15.83 14.09
N LEU A 261 2.06 16.23 14.00
CA LEU A 261 2.78 16.90 15.09
C LEU A 261 2.41 18.38 15.26
N ASP A 262 2.28 19.12 14.16
CA ASP A 262 2.15 20.58 14.20
C ASP A 262 0.69 21.02 14.27
N TYR A 263 -0.23 20.21 13.69
CA TYR A 263 -1.66 20.51 13.66
C TYR A 263 -2.52 19.55 14.48
N GLY A 264 -1.97 18.43 14.97
CA GLY A 264 -2.74 17.42 15.69
C GLY A 264 -3.75 16.69 14.81
N ILE A 265 -3.45 16.53 13.51
CA ILE A 265 -4.34 15.93 12.51
C ILE A 265 -3.69 14.66 11.98
N ASP A 266 -4.29 13.51 12.30
CA ASP A 266 -3.79 12.20 11.86
C ASP A 266 -4.43 11.77 10.53
N GLU A 267 -5.63 12.25 10.22
CA GLU A 267 -6.24 12.04 8.91
C GLU A 267 -5.51 12.82 7.82
N TYR A 268 -5.52 12.27 6.61
CA TYR A 268 -4.83 12.89 5.50
C TYR A 268 -5.68 12.93 4.25
N TYR A 269 -5.32 13.83 3.33
CA TYR A 269 -6.04 13.98 2.09
C TYR A 269 -5.69 12.87 1.09
N TRP A 270 -6.67 12.45 0.30
CA TRP A 270 -6.51 11.36 -0.67
C TRP A 270 -7.28 11.61 -1.97
N TRP A 271 -6.70 11.18 -3.08
CA TRP A 271 -7.19 11.47 -4.43
C TRP A 271 -8.54 10.81 -4.73
N LEU A 272 -9.37 11.53 -5.49
CA LEU A 272 -10.44 10.96 -6.29
C LEU A 272 -9.98 10.87 -7.75
N ARG A 273 -10.66 10.04 -8.56
CA ARG A 273 -10.38 9.97 -10.00
C ARG A 273 -10.98 11.15 -10.79
N ASP A 274 -11.87 11.93 -10.18
CA ASP A 274 -12.56 13.01 -10.87
C ASP A 274 -11.64 14.23 -11.07
N PRO A 275 -11.57 14.73 -12.31
CA PRO A 275 -10.96 16.03 -12.57
C PRO A 275 -11.88 17.15 -12.09
N VAL A 276 -11.28 18.29 -11.78
CA VAL A 276 -12.02 19.53 -11.59
C VAL A 276 -12.49 20.05 -12.94
N PRO A 277 -13.79 20.40 -13.09
CA PRO A 277 -14.29 21.01 -14.32
C PRO A 277 -13.49 22.25 -14.73
N GLU A 278 -13.35 22.49 -16.03
CA GLU A 278 -12.68 23.69 -16.59
C GLU A 278 -11.17 23.80 -16.30
N LYS A 279 -10.57 22.82 -15.62
CA LYS A 279 -9.12 22.69 -15.45
C LYS A 279 -8.62 21.42 -16.12
N SER A 280 -7.38 21.44 -16.58
CA SER A 280 -6.73 20.28 -17.20
C SER A 280 -5.75 19.59 -16.27
N SER A 281 -5.30 20.27 -15.21
CA SER A 281 -4.36 19.69 -14.23
C SER A 281 -4.99 19.32 -12.90
N ASN A 282 -6.15 19.83 -12.52
CA ASN A 282 -6.62 19.65 -11.15
C ASN A 282 -7.51 18.42 -11.01
N CYS A 283 -7.27 17.66 -9.95
CA CYS A 283 -8.12 16.56 -9.49
C CYS A 283 -8.75 16.92 -8.14
N TYR A 284 -9.92 16.35 -7.86
CA TYR A 284 -10.50 16.41 -6.51
C TYR A 284 -9.78 15.46 -5.56
N TYR A 285 -9.71 15.86 -4.29
CA TYR A 285 -9.30 15.01 -3.19
C TYR A 285 -10.25 15.19 -1.99
N VAL A 286 -10.39 14.15 -1.18
CA VAL A 286 -11.07 14.22 0.11
C VAL A 286 -10.12 14.86 1.12
N SER A 287 -10.57 15.92 1.80
CA SER A 287 -9.73 16.68 2.72
C SER A 287 -9.51 15.96 4.05
N ASN A 288 -8.45 16.35 4.76
CA ASN A 288 -8.16 15.92 6.12
C ASN A 288 -9.05 16.58 7.20
N GLY A 289 -10.04 17.38 6.80
CA GLY A 289 -10.97 18.03 7.72
C GLY A 289 -10.52 19.35 8.33
N TYR A 290 -9.29 19.81 8.09
CA TYR A 290 -8.78 21.06 8.65
C TYR A 290 -9.61 22.29 8.24
N SER A 291 -10.03 22.37 6.97
CA SER A 291 -10.71 23.53 6.40
C SER A 291 -12.25 23.47 6.49
N GLY A 292 -12.81 22.42 7.10
CA GLY A 292 -14.26 22.16 7.15
C GLY A 292 -14.91 21.76 5.81
N LYS A 293 -14.22 21.93 4.67
CA LYS A 293 -14.66 21.45 3.35
C LYS A 293 -14.37 19.96 3.21
N LEU A 294 -15.32 19.18 2.69
CA LEU A 294 -15.08 17.76 2.41
C LEU A 294 -14.12 17.57 1.23
N LEU A 295 -14.38 18.28 0.13
CA LEU A 295 -13.56 18.20 -1.08
C LEU A 295 -12.75 19.48 -1.27
N SER A 296 -11.56 19.30 -1.83
CA SER A 296 -10.70 20.37 -2.32
C SER A 296 -9.97 19.85 -3.56
N GLU A 297 -9.18 20.72 -4.18
CA GLU A 297 -8.53 20.46 -5.46
C GLU A 297 -7.04 20.69 -5.37
N MET A 298 -6.28 19.94 -6.17
CA MET A 298 -4.84 20.08 -6.30
C MET A 298 -4.39 19.63 -7.69
N GLU A 299 -3.29 20.18 -8.17
CA GLU A 299 -2.68 19.84 -9.45
C GLU A 299 -2.21 18.37 -9.46
N ALA A 300 -2.38 17.69 -10.59
CA ALA A 300 -2.12 16.27 -10.76
C ALA A 300 -0.66 15.90 -10.51
N GLY A 301 0.27 16.81 -10.79
CA GLY A 301 1.70 16.65 -10.53
C GLY A 301 2.13 16.88 -9.07
N ALA A 302 1.19 17.21 -8.17
CA ALA A 302 1.50 17.35 -6.75
C ALA A 302 1.60 15.96 -6.09
N GLU A 303 2.77 15.64 -5.54
CA GLU A 303 3.10 14.30 -5.08
C GLU A 303 2.68 13.98 -3.65
N GLY A 304 2.11 14.94 -2.94
CA GLY A 304 1.84 14.79 -1.52
C GLY A 304 0.40 14.43 -1.18
N VAL A 305 -0.37 13.89 -2.13
CA VAL A 305 -1.73 13.40 -1.86
C VAL A 305 -1.72 11.88 -1.69
N GLY A 306 -2.53 11.39 -0.75
CA GLY A 306 -2.65 9.98 -0.41
C GLY A 306 -3.40 9.15 -1.45
N ILE A 307 -3.03 7.87 -1.55
CA ILE A 307 -3.70 6.87 -2.38
C ILE A 307 -4.54 5.94 -1.49
N ARG A 308 -5.85 5.94 -1.72
CA ARG A 308 -6.83 5.06 -1.09
C ARG A 308 -7.59 4.29 -2.19
N PRO A 309 -7.03 3.17 -2.68
CA PRO A 309 -7.57 2.49 -3.85
C PRO A 309 -8.83 1.67 -3.52
N ALA A 310 -9.61 1.40 -4.56
CA ALA A 310 -10.74 0.50 -4.56
C ALA A 310 -10.55 -0.63 -5.59
N VAL A 311 -11.14 -1.79 -5.32
CA VAL A 311 -11.10 -2.98 -6.18
C VAL A 311 -12.43 -3.71 -6.11
N CYS A 312 -12.90 -4.22 -7.25
CA CYS A 312 -14.07 -5.10 -7.30
C CYS A 312 -13.60 -6.56 -7.34
N VAL A 313 -14.15 -7.42 -6.47
CA VAL A 313 -13.73 -8.82 -6.35
C VAL A 313 -14.91 -9.78 -6.39
N ASP A 314 -14.68 -10.96 -6.97
CA ASP A 314 -15.62 -12.08 -6.97
C ASP A 314 -15.43 -12.91 -5.70
N THR A 315 -16.29 -12.68 -4.72
CA THR A 315 -16.24 -13.34 -3.39
C THR A 315 -16.46 -14.85 -3.46
N LYS A 316 -16.94 -15.39 -4.58
CA LYS A 316 -17.10 -16.83 -4.78
C LYS A 316 -15.80 -17.51 -5.25
N LYS A 317 -14.87 -16.74 -5.83
CA LYS A 317 -13.56 -17.25 -6.27
C LYS A 317 -12.48 -17.17 -5.19
N PHE A 318 -12.66 -16.26 -4.24
CA PHE A 318 -11.71 -16.02 -3.17
C PHE A 318 -12.43 -15.68 -1.89
N ALA A 319 -12.29 -16.54 -0.88
CA ALA A 319 -12.81 -16.27 0.45
C ALA A 319 -11.98 -15.15 1.09
N LEU A 320 -12.65 -14.07 1.48
CA LEU A 320 -12.03 -12.91 2.11
C LEU A 320 -11.89 -13.15 3.62
N PRO A 321 -10.66 -13.22 4.18
CA PRO A 321 -10.48 -13.37 5.61
C PRO A 321 -10.96 -12.10 6.34
N CYS A 322 -11.95 -12.23 7.22
CA CYS A 322 -12.38 -11.14 8.09
C CYS A 322 -11.33 -10.88 9.18
N VAL A 323 -11.05 -9.61 9.44
CA VAL A 323 -10.21 -9.21 10.58
C VAL A 323 -11.11 -9.12 11.81
N GLU A 324 -10.94 -10.02 12.76
CA GLU A 324 -11.61 -9.90 14.06
C GLU A 324 -11.15 -8.60 14.74
N ALA A 325 -12.11 -7.80 15.21
CA ALA A 325 -11.77 -6.61 15.99
C ALA A 325 -11.05 -7.06 17.26
N SER A 326 -9.76 -6.75 17.37
CA SER A 326 -9.04 -6.96 18.63
C SER A 326 -9.72 -6.09 19.68
N GLU A 327 -10.44 -6.70 20.63
CA GLU A 327 -10.90 -6.01 21.82
C GLU A 327 -9.67 -5.42 22.52
N GLY A 328 -9.57 -4.09 22.47
CA GLY A 328 -8.51 -3.37 23.18
C GLY A 328 -8.64 -3.67 24.67
N LEU A 329 -7.67 -4.41 25.20
CA LEU A 329 -7.48 -4.54 26.63
C LEU A 329 -7.21 -3.16 27.20
N ASP A 330 -8.20 -2.62 27.90
CA ASP A 330 -8.14 -1.43 28.75
C ASP A 330 -7.17 -1.71 29.90
N GLU A 331 -5.87 -1.49 29.67
CA GLU A 331 -4.88 -1.42 30.74
C GLU A 331 -5.00 -0.07 31.47
N ARG A 332 -6.08 0.05 32.25
CA ARG A 332 -6.16 0.96 33.39
C ARG A 332 -6.64 0.23 34.64
N GLN A 333 -5.82 -0.71 35.11
CA GLN A 333 -5.78 -1.10 36.53
C GLN A 333 -4.35 -1.50 36.91
N GLU A 334 -3.59 -0.57 37.48
CA GLU A 334 -2.96 -0.67 38.82
C GLU A 334 -2.27 0.65 39.22
#